data_AF-A0A2E2EDP6-F1
#
_entry.id   AF-A0A2E2EDP6-F1
#
_cell.length_a   1.000
_cell.length_b   1.000
_cell.length_c   1.000
_cell.angle_alpha   90.00
_cell.angle_beta   90.00
_cell.angle_gamma   90.00
#
_symmetry.space_group_name_H-M   'P 1'
#
loop_
_entity.id
_entity.type
_entity.pdbx_description
1 polymer ?
#
loop_
_entity_poly.entity_id
_entity_poly.type
_entity_poly.pdbx_seq_one_letter_code
_entity_poly.pdbx_strand_id
1 'polypeptide(L)'
;MSLGKKLYKSKAMVSVQFVIDFIACILFLNLYFQTFKDPLFIKHFTPQFNDVLDFHLMYPQNLIVYLMAVLTPAIYYGHIRGVVLYEKGIVINRGLPFFNMAIPYSMIEKYEVIYKKYFISIKRKDTQDEYMFTVRNIDRAVAIFDQQGIKGDLGHASAGHINSHKKLIFIFFVLGVLISLVQYSGFVGEIFR
;
A
#
# COMPACT_ATOMS: atom_id res chain seq x y z
N MET A 1 25.10 -5.69 9.72
CA MET A 1 25.13 -6.91 8.90
C MET A 1 25.00 -6.51 7.44
N SER A 2 26.01 -6.77 6.59
CA SER A 2 25.93 -6.41 5.16
C SER A 2 25.24 -7.52 4.37
N LEU A 3 24.11 -7.19 3.74
CA LEU A 3 23.31 -8.14 2.94
C LEU A 3 23.88 -8.38 1.53
N GLY A 4 24.95 -7.69 1.15
CA GLY A 4 25.56 -7.78 -0.18
C GLY A 4 24.85 -6.90 -1.22
N LYS A 5 25.06 -7.21 -2.51
CA LYS A 5 24.48 -6.45 -3.62
C LYS A 5 22.98 -6.72 -3.75
N LYS A 6 22.24 -5.70 -4.18
CA LYS A 6 20.81 -5.81 -4.50
C LYS A 6 20.62 -6.62 -5.79
N LEU A 7 19.91 -7.75 -5.68
CA LEU A 7 19.65 -8.65 -6.81
C LEU A 7 18.31 -8.38 -7.48
N TYR A 8 17.28 -8.07 -6.69
CA TYR A 8 15.93 -7.88 -7.17
C TYR A 8 15.10 -7.01 -6.21
N LYS A 9 14.24 -6.15 -6.76
CA LYS A 9 13.23 -5.41 -5.98
C LYS A 9 11.87 -5.67 -6.58
N SER A 10 10.97 -6.18 -5.75
CA SER A 10 9.55 -6.19 -6.02
C SER A 10 8.88 -4.97 -5.39
N LYS A 11 7.85 -4.45 -6.06
CA LYS A 11 6.93 -3.41 -5.59
C LYS A 11 5.50 -3.95 -5.66
N ALA A 12 4.51 -3.14 -5.31
CA ALA A 12 3.12 -3.48 -5.59
C ALA A 12 2.90 -3.84 -7.07
N MET A 13 1.89 -4.67 -7.32
CA MET A 13 1.51 -5.03 -8.69
C MET A 13 1.05 -3.78 -9.43
N VAL A 14 1.32 -3.73 -10.74
CA VAL A 14 0.95 -2.58 -11.59
C VAL A 14 -0.55 -2.30 -11.52
N SER A 15 -1.39 -3.34 -11.51
CA SER A 15 -2.85 -3.17 -11.35
C SER A 15 -3.23 -2.52 -10.02
N VAL A 16 -2.56 -2.89 -8.93
CA VAL A 16 -2.80 -2.30 -7.60
C VAL A 16 -2.30 -0.85 -7.54
N GLN A 17 -1.17 -0.55 -8.18
CA GLN A 17 -0.68 0.82 -8.34
C GLN A 17 -1.72 1.69 -9.04
N PHE A 18 -2.24 1.23 -10.19
CA PHE A 18 -3.29 1.94 -10.91
C PHE A 18 -4.53 2.19 -10.06
N VAL A 19 -4.98 1.21 -9.27
CA VAL A 19 -6.15 1.39 -8.38
C VAL A 19 -5.86 2.44 -7.31
N ILE A 20 -4.69 2.40 -6.68
CA ILE A 20 -4.29 3.37 -5.65
C ILE A 20 -4.17 4.78 -6.24
N ASP A 21 -3.51 4.91 -7.40
CA ASP A 21 -3.33 6.19 -8.09
C ASP A 21 -4.69 6.75 -8.55
N PHE A 22 -5.60 5.89 -9.03
CA PHE A 22 -6.95 6.27 -9.43
C PHE A 22 -7.78 6.79 -8.25
N ILE A 23 -7.71 6.12 -7.08
CA ILE A 23 -8.37 6.59 -5.86
C ILE A 23 -7.82 7.96 -5.44
N ALA A 24 -6.49 8.13 -5.47
CA ALA A 24 -5.87 9.42 -5.15
C ALA A 24 -6.34 10.53 -6.10
N CYS A 25 -6.40 10.26 -7.41
CA CYS A 25 -6.93 11.20 -8.40
C CYS A 25 -8.41 11.56 -8.15
N ILE A 26 -9.27 10.60 -7.83
CA ILE A 26 -10.67 10.88 -7.49
C ILE A 26 -10.78 11.79 -6.27
N LEU A 27 -9.99 11.51 -5.23
CA LEU A 27 -9.99 12.33 -4.02
C LEU A 27 -9.47 13.74 -4.28
N PHE A 28 -8.48 13.89 -5.17
CA PHE A 28 -8.03 15.21 -5.64
C PHE A 28 -9.12 15.96 -6.39
N LEU A 29 -9.82 15.30 -7.33
CA LEU A 29 -10.93 15.90 -8.05
C LEU A 29 -12.05 16.30 -7.10
N ASN A 30 -12.35 15.48 -6.10
CA ASN A 30 -13.31 15.82 -5.06
C ASN A 30 -12.89 17.08 -4.28
N LEU A 31 -11.62 17.18 -3.87
CA LEU A 31 -11.09 18.40 -3.23
C LEU A 31 -11.27 19.63 -4.15
N TYR A 32 -10.87 19.51 -5.42
CA TYR A 32 -11.00 20.56 -6.42
C TYR A 32 -12.45 21.03 -6.60
N PHE A 33 -13.41 20.11 -6.70
CA PHE A 33 -14.83 20.48 -6.85
C PHE A 33 -15.44 21.02 -5.56
N GLN A 34 -14.97 20.59 -4.39
CA GLN A 34 -15.39 21.14 -3.11
C GLN A 34 -14.94 22.60 -2.95
N THR A 35 -13.80 22.99 -3.53
CA THR A 35 -13.32 24.37 -3.50
C THR A 35 -14.33 25.35 -4.08
N PHE A 36 -15.02 25.01 -5.17
CA PHE A 36 -16.05 25.87 -5.75
C PHE A 36 -17.28 26.08 -4.88
N LYS A 37 -17.45 25.28 -3.83
CA LYS A 37 -18.54 25.40 -2.85
C LYS A 37 -18.09 26.13 -1.58
N ASP A 38 -16.79 26.43 -1.44
CA ASP A 38 -16.25 27.10 -0.27
C ASP A 38 -16.63 28.60 -0.29
N PRO A 39 -17.26 29.13 0.78
CA PRO A 39 -17.63 30.54 0.85
C PRO A 39 -16.45 31.50 0.72
N LEU A 40 -15.26 31.12 1.20
CA LEU A 40 -14.05 31.93 1.08
C LEU A 40 -13.56 31.98 -0.37
N PHE A 41 -13.65 30.86 -1.08
CA PHE A 41 -13.30 30.80 -2.50
C PHE A 41 -14.24 31.66 -3.34
N ILE A 42 -15.56 31.48 -3.17
CA ILE A 42 -16.59 32.22 -3.92
C ILE A 42 -16.46 33.73 -3.72
N LYS A 43 -16.04 34.17 -2.53
CA LYS A 43 -15.93 35.59 -2.17
C LYS A 43 -14.67 36.26 -2.73
N HIS A 44 -13.57 35.51 -2.88
CA HIS A 44 -12.25 36.09 -3.13
C HIS A 44 -11.61 35.64 -4.44
N PHE A 45 -12.14 34.64 -5.12
CA PHE A 45 -11.52 33.99 -6.28
C PHE A 45 -12.54 33.70 -7.38
N THR A 46 -12.06 33.47 -8.61
CA THR A 46 -12.90 33.07 -9.75
C THR A 46 -12.74 31.58 -10.04
N PRO A 47 -13.67 30.92 -10.76
CA PRO A 47 -13.61 29.48 -11.00
C PRO A 47 -12.60 29.08 -12.08
N GLN A 48 -11.35 29.54 -11.94
CA GLN A 48 -10.22 29.20 -12.78
C GLN A 48 -9.27 28.27 -12.03
N PHE A 49 -8.56 27.42 -12.76
CA PHE A 49 -7.62 26.47 -12.15
C PHE A 49 -6.51 27.15 -11.35
N ASN A 50 -5.97 28.26 -11.87
CA ASN A 50 -4.92 29.02 -11.19
C ASN A 50 -5.42 29.60 -9.86
N ASP A 51 -6.63 30.13 -9.84
CA ASP A 51 -7.26 30.67 -8.63
C ASP A 51 -7.51 29.59 -7.57
N VAL A 52 -7.81 28.35 -8.00
CA VAL A 52 -7.90 27.20 -7.08
C VAL A 52 -6.54 26.89 -6.45
N LEU A 53 -5.44 27.00 -7.20
CA LEU A 53 -4.10 26.83 -6.63
C LEU A 53 -3.78 27.95 -5.65
N ASP A 54 -4.02 29.21 -6.02
CA ASP A 54 -3.77 30.37 -5.16
C ASP A 54 -4.59 30.31 -3.87
N PHE A 55 -5.84 29.86 -3.95
CA PHE A 55 -6.67 29.63 -2.78
C PHE A 55 -6.06 28.60 -1.82
N HIS A 56 -5.57 27.46 -2.33
CA HIS A 56 -4.95 26.44 -1.48
C HIS A 56 -3.54 26.83 -1.00
N LEU A 57 -2.87 27.77 -1.65
CA LEU A 57 -1.64 28.35 -1.12
C LEU A 57 -1.94 29.32 0.04
N MET A 58 -3.03 30.06 -0.05
CA MET A 58 -3.48 30.98 1.00
C MET A 58 -4.16 30.25 2.18
N TYR A 59 -4.93 29.20 1.90
CA TYR A 59 -5.66 28.36 2.87
C TYR A 59 -5.26 26.88 2.69
N PRO A 60 -4.09 26.48 3.21
CA PRO A 60 -3.47 25.20 2.85
C PRO A 60 -4.01 24.00 3.61
N GLN A 61 -4.96 24.16 4.54
CA GLN A 61 -5.39 23.10 5.45
C GLN A 61 -5.84 21.84 4.69
N ASN A 62 -6.77 22.00 3.73
CA ASN A 62 -7.31 20.88 2.97
C ASN A 62 -6.27 20.26 2.02
N LEU A 63 -5.39 21.08 1.46
CA LEU A 63 -4.29 20.62 0.60
C LEU A 63 -3.27 19.80 1.41
N ILE A 64 -2.86 20.27 2.59
CA ILE A 64 -1.95 19.55 3.48
C ILE A 64 -2.55 18.20 3.88
N VAL A 65 -3.83 18.16 4.23
CA VAL A 65 -4.52 16.91 4.57
C VAL A 65 -4.50 15.95 3.38
N TYR A 66 -4.82 16.42 2.17
CA TYR A 66 -4.74 15.59 0.97
C TYR A 66 -3.31 15.06 0.73
N LEU A 67 -2.30 15.92 0.82
CA LEU A 67 -0.90 15.53 0.60
C LEU A 67 -0.42 14.48 1.63
N MET A 68 -0.75 14.67 2.90
CA MET A 68 -0.27 13.81 4.00
C MET A 68 -1.09 12.53 4.16
N ALA A 69 -2.42 12.60 4.02
CA ALA A 69 -3.31 11.48 4.29
C ALA A 69 -3.66 10.66 3.04
N VAL A 70 -3.55 11.24 1.84
CA VAL A 70 -3.91 10.57 0.58
C VAL A 70 -2.68 10.34 -0.28
N LEU A 71 -2.01 11.41 -0.72
CA LEU A 71 -0.95 11.30 -1.72
C LEU A 71 0.29 10.58 -1.18
N THR A 72 0.73 10.93 0.03
CA THR A 72 1.91 10.31 0.66
C THR A 72 1.72 8.80 0.86
N PRO A 73 0.61 8.32 1.47
CA PRO A 73 0.32 6.89 1.53
C PRO A 73 0.19 6.24 0.15
N ALA A 74 -0.48 6.88 -0.81
CA ALA A 74 -0.66 6.34 -2.15
C ALA A 74 0.68 6.09 -2.84
N ILE A 75 1.57 7.09 -2.85
CA ILE A 75 2.91 6.97 -3.42
C ILE A 75 3.72 5.91 -2.68
N TYR A 76 3.67 5.93 -1.35
CA TYR A 76 4.47 5.03 -0.55
C TYR A 76 4.02 3.57 -0.73
N TYR A 77 2.74 3.26 -0.56
CA TYR A 77 2.21 1.89 -0.67
C TYR A 77 2.16 1.37 -2.11
N GLY A 78 1.92 2.24 -3.09
CA GLY A 78 1.93 1.88 -4.52
C GLY A 78 3.35 1.70 -5.07
N HIS A 79 4.23 2.69 -4.85
CA HIS A 79 5.45 2.84 -5.64
C HIS A 79 6.75 2.63 -4.87
N ILE A 80 6.77 2.83 -3.55
CA ILE A 80 8.00 2.74 -2.75
C ILE A 80 8.11 1.39 -2.05
N ARG A 81 7.04 1.01 -1.34
CA ARG A 81 6.92 -0.20 -0.54
C ARG A 81 7.10 -1.44 -1.40
N GLY A 82 7.77 -2.43 -0.82
CA GLY A 82 7.92 -3.73 -1.44
C GLY A 82 8.99 -4.56 -0.74
N VAL A 83 9.53 -5.51 -1.48
CA VAL A 83 10.50 -6.48 -0.98
C VAL A 83 11.76 -6.38 -1.81
N VAL A 84 12.90 -6.37 -1.14
CA VAL A 84 14.22 -6.30 -1.79
C VAL A 84 14.99 -7.56 -1.45
N LEU A 85 15.35 -8.32 -2.49
CA LEU A 85 16.21 -9.49 -2.37
C LEU A 85 17.65 -9.06 -2.66
N TYR A 86 18.54 -9.39 -1.72
CA TYR A 86 19.98 -9.17 -1.79
C TYR A 86 20.68 -10.53 -1.88
N GLU A 87 22.00 -10.54 -2.04
CA GLU A 87 22.79 -11.77 -2.13
C GLU A 87 22.72 -12.64 -0.88
N LYS A 88 22.69 -12.04 0.32
CA LYS A 88 22.79 -12.77 1.60
C LYS A 88 21.50 -12.76 2.41
N GLY A 89 20.43 -12.14 1.90
CA GLY A 89 19.15 -12.10 2.59
C GLY A 89 18.12 -11.22 1.90
N ILE A 90 17.00 -11.05 2.58
CA ILE A 90 15.82 -10.34 2.09
C ILE A 90 15.43 -9.22 3.04
N VAL A 91 15.00 -8.09 2.49
CA VAL A 91 14.41 -6.98 3.25
C VAL A 91 12.93 -6.90 2.91
N ILE A 92 12.08 -7.12 3.91
CA ILE A 92 10.63 -7.07 3.81
C ILE A 92 10.13 -5.83 4.56
N ASN A 93 9.31 -5.03 3.91
CA ASN A 93 8.67 -3.88 4.54
C ASN A 93 7.33 -4.27 5.20
N ARG A 94 7.22 -4.13 6.53
CA ARG A 94 6.06 -4.58 7.33
C ARG A 94 4.87 -3.61 7.34
N GLY A 95 4.86 -2.57 6.53
CA GLY A 95 3.76 -1.61 6.49
C GLY A 95 4.30 -0.20 6.41
N LEU A 96 4.81 0.31 7.52
CA LEU A 96 5.32 1.68 7.60
C LEU A 96 6.76 1.82 7.04
N PRO A 97 7.17 3.01 6.57
CA PRO A 97 8.46 3.25 5.89
C PRO A 97 9.69 2.76 6.66
N PHE A 98 9.60 2.76 7.99
CA PHE A 98 10.70 2.46 8.90
C PHE A 98 10.68 1.03 9.45
N PHE A 99 9.61 0.27 9.22
CA PHE A 99 9.47 -1.10 9.72
C PHE A 99 9.97 -2.10 8.69
N ASN A 100 11.23 -1.92 8.27
CA ASN A 100 11.91 -2.86 7.39
C ASN A 100 12.55 -3.96 8.23
N MET A 101 12.29 -5.21 7.88
CA MET A 101 12.90 -6.38 8.50
C MET A 101 13.90 -6.99 7.52
N ALA A 102 15.16 -7.07 7.94
CA ALA A 102 16.19 -7.78 7.22
C ALA A 102 16.27 -9.22 7.75
N ILE A 103 16.09 -10.20 6.86
CA ILE A 103 16.14 -11.62 7.18
C ILE A 103 17.28 -12.25 6.35
N PRO A 104 18.36 -12.72 6.99
CA PRO A 104 19.40 -13.51 6.33
C PRO A 104 18.84 -14.83 5.79
N TYR A 105 19.31 -15.28 4.62
CA TYR A 105 18.83 -16.54 4.04
C TYR A 105 19.10 -17.76 4.92
N SER A 106 20.17 -17.73 5.71
CA SER A 106 20.49 -18.79 6.69
C SER A 106 19.37 -19.02 7.73
N MET A 107 18.57 -17.99 8.02
CA MET A 107 17.46 -18.03 8.97
C MET A 107 16.14 -18.48 8.35
N ILE A 108 16.08 -18.71 7.03
CA ILE A 108 14.88 -19.18 6.35
C ILE A 108 14.90 -20.71 6.33
N GLU A 109 13.81 -21.33 6.79
CA GLU A 109 13.63 -22.77 6.84
C GLU A 109 13.12 -23.31 5.50
N LYS A 110 12.01 -22.73 5.03
CA LYS A 110 11.35 -23.08 3.78
C LYS A 110 10.65 -21.87 3.17
N TYR A 111 10.41 -21.92 1.86
CA TYR A 111 9.52 -20.99 1.17
C TYR A 111 8.36 -21.75 0.52
N GLU A 112 7.23 -21.07 0.35
CA GLU A 112 6.01 -21.65 -0.22
C GLU A 112 5.36 -20.66 -1.19
N VAL A 113 4.94 -21.15 -2.36
CA VAL A 113 4.27 -20.34 -3.38
C VAL A 113 2.75 -20.49 -3.24
N ILE A 114 2.13 -19.58 -2.49
CA ILE A 114 0.70 -19.68 -2.12
C ILE A 114 -0.24 -19.42 -3.31
N TYR A 115 0.08 -18.44 -4.17
CA TYR A 115 -0.75 -18.11 -5.33
C TYR A 115 0.09 -17.95 -6.57
N LYS A 116 -0.31 -18.67 -7.64
CA LYS A 116 0.42 -18.99 -8.88
C LYS A 116 1.26 -17.89 -9.54
N LYS A 117 1.15 -16.61 -9.17
CA LYS A 117 1.90 -15.52 -9.82
C LYS A 117 2.43 -14.41 -8.92
N TYR A 118 1.99 -14.27 -7.67
CA TYR A 118 2.32 -13.04 -6.91
C TYR A 118 2.66 -13.19 -5.42
N PHE A 119 2.42 -14.34 -4.78
CA PHE A 119 2.60 -14.47 -3.33
C PHE A 119 3.61 -15.55 -2.97
N ILE A 120 4.56 -15.19 -2.10
CA ILE A 120 5.49 -16.11 -1.47
C ILE A 120 5.35 -15.97 0.04
N SER A 121 5.32 -17.10 0.74
CA SER A 121 5.52 -17.18 2.18
C SER A 121 6.91 -17.71 2.49
N ILE A 122 7.57 -17.15 3.50
CA ILE A 122 8.79 -17.69 4.06
C ILE A 122 8.57 -18.04 5.52
N LYS A 123 9.05 -19.21 5.93
CA LYS A 123 9.04 -19.63 7.34
C LYS A 123 10.42 -19.45 7.94
N ARG A 124 10.51 -18.77 9.09
CA ARG A 124 11.79 -18.56 9.80
C ARG A 124 12.11 -19.73 10.72
N LYS A 125 13.39 -20.10 10.80
CA LYS A 125 13.88 -21.19 11.68
C LYS A 125 13.77 -20.85 13.15
N ASP A 126 14.10 -19.61 13.52
CA ASP A 126 14.25 -19.16 14.91
C ASP A 126 12.90 -18.90 15.59
N THR A 127 12.01 -18.16 14.94
CA THR A 127 10.72 -17.79 15.53
C THR A 127 9.57 -18.68 15.07
N GLN A 128 9.78 -19.54 14.07
CA GLN A 128 8.73 -20.32 13.40
C GLN A 128 7.61 -19.46 12.77
N ASP A 129 7.79 -18.13 12.75
CA ASP A 129 6.87 -17.19 12.11
C ASP A 129 6.87 -17.37 10.58
N GLU A 130 5.69 -17.18 10.00
CA GLU A 130 5.51 -17.09 8.55
C GLU A 130 5.36 -15.63 8.11
N TYR A 131 6.18 -15.24 7.13
CA TYR A 131 6.14 -13.92 6.51
C TYR A 131 5.66 -14.05 5.07
N MET A 132 4.46 -13.54 4.82
CA MET A 132 3.89 -13.47 3.48
C MET A 132 4.19 -12.14 2.83
N PHE A 133 4.62 -12.19 1.57
CA PHE A 133 4.87 -10.98 0.79
C PHE A 133 4.61 -11.18 -0.71
N THR A 134 4.44 -10.07 -1.40
CA THR A 134 4.19 -10.06 -2.85
C THR A 134 5.46 -9.85 -3.67
N VAL A 135 5.57 -10.63 -4.74
CA VAL A 135 6.65 -10.55 -5.72
C VAL A 135 6.09 -10.41 -7.13
N ARG A 136 6.57 -9.42 -7.90
CA ARG A 136 6.13 -9.17 -9.27
C ARG A 136 6.53 -10.28 -10.25
N ASN A 137 7.70 -10.88 -10.03
CA ASN A 137 8.24 -12.00 -10.78
C ASN A 137 8.63 -13.09 -9.77
N ILE A 138 7.82 -14.14 -9.70
CA ILE A 138 8.05 -15.30 -8.81
C ILE A 138 9.27 -16.08 -9.27
N ASP A 139 9.42 -16.34 -10.57
CA ASP A 139 10.51 -17.16 -11.11
C ASP A 139 11.88 -16.64 -10.67
N ARG A 140 12.07 -15.31 -10.70
CA ARG A 140 13.29 -14.67 -10.22
C ARG A 140 13.49 -14.78 -8.72
N ALA A 141 12.41 -14.71 -7.94
CA ALA A 141 12.50 -14.86 -6.48
C ALA A 141 12.80 -16.32 -6.11
N VAL A 142 12.13 -17.28 -6.74
CA VAL A 142 12.35 -18.73 -6.63
C VAL A 142 13.79 -19.08 -6.99
N ALA A 143 14.29 -18.61 -8.14
CA ALA A 143 15.68 -18.84 -8.54
C ALA A 143 16.70 -18.33 -7.51
N ILE A 144 16.42 -17.20 -6.85
CA ILE A 144 17.29 -16.70 -5.77
C ILE A 144 17.22 -17.61 -4.54
N PHE A 145 16.04 -18.10 -4.16
CA PHE A 145 15.90 -19.04 -3.03
C PHE A 145 16.57 -20.39 -3.31
N ASP A 146 16.43 -20.91 -4.53
CA ASP A 146 17.04 -22.17 -4.96
C ASP A 146 18.58 -22.08 -4.99
N GLN A 147 19.14 -20.95 -5.46
CA GLN A 147 20.58 -20.68 -5.40
C GLN A 147 21.14 -20.67 -3.97
N GLN A 148 20.31 -20.37 -2.98
CA GLN A 148 20.69 -20.33 -1.57
C GLN A 148 20.37 -21.66 -0.85
N GLY A 149 19.91 -22.68 -1.58
CA GLY A 149 19.60 -24.00 -1.03
C GLY A 149 18.40 -24.02 -0.08
N ILE A 150 17.49 -23.05 -0.16
CA ILE A 150 16.30 -22.99 0.69
C ILE A 150 15.26 -23.95 0.12
N LYS A 151 14.69 -24.82 0.95
CA LYS A 151 13.66 -25.79 0.53
C LYS A 151 12.39 -25.07 0.09
N GLY A 152 11.95 -25.32 -1.14
CA GLY A 152 10.71 -24.78 -1.70
C GLY A 152 9.60 -25.81 -1.76
N ASP A 153 8.40 -25.42 -1.35
CA ASP A 153 7.17 -26.11 -1.78
C ASP A 153 6.52 -25.31 -2.91
N LEU A 154 6.62 -25.85 -4.12
CA LEU A 154 5.98 -25.32 -5.34
C LEU A 154 4.54 -25.85 -5.48
N GLY A 155 4.13 -26.77 -4.62
CA GLY A 155 2.78 -27.30 -4.55
C GLY A 155 1.79 -26.20 -4.24
N HIS A 156 0.60 -26.28 -4.84
CA HIS A 156 -0.54 -25.46 -4.45
C HIS A 156 -1.01 -25.89 -3.06
N ALA A 157 -0.24 -25.55 -2.03
CA ALA A 157 -0.69 -25.63 -0.67
C ALA A 157 -2.05 -24.93 -0.61
N SER A 158 -3.03 -25.70 -0.15
CA SER A 158 -4.45 -25.35 -0.27
C SER A 158 -4.65 -23.93 0.23
N ALA A 159 -5.50 -23.19 -0.49
CA ALA A 159 -5.88 -21.81 -0.20
C ALA A 159 -6.69 -21.67 1.11
N GLY A 160 -6.26 -22.33 2.19
CA GLY A 160 -6.77 -22.19 3.54
C GLY A 160 -6.32 -20.87 4.14
N HIS A 161 -6.84 -19.75 3.63
CA HIS A 161 -7.06 -18.47 4.33
C HIS A 161 -7.59 -17.33 3.43
N ILE A 162 -8.19 -17.63 2.27
CA ILE A 162 -8.88 -16.61 1.45
C ILE A 162 -10.12 -16.02 2.18
N ASN A 163 -10.68 -16.74 3.16
CA ASN A 163 -11.90 -16.32 3.85
C ASN A 163 -11.69 -15.09 4.75
N SER A 164 -10.48 -14.88 5.28
CA SER A 164 -10.15 -13.71 6.11
C SER A 164 -10.04 -12.42 5.27
N HIS A 165 -9.54 -12.51 4.03
CA HIS A 165 -9.46 -11.35 3.13
C HIS A 165 -10.82 -10.90 2.62
N LYS A 166 -11.74 -11.83 2.32
CA LYS A 166 -13.12 -11.48 1.97
C LYS A 166 -13.83 -10.77 3.14
N LYS A 167 -13.60 -11.21 4.37
CA LYS A 167 -14.11 -10.54 5.59
C LYS A 167 -13.51 -9.14 5.76
N LEU A 168 -12.21 -8.97 5.51
CA LEU A 168 -11.54 -7.66 5.61
C LEU A 168 -12.01 -6.68 4.53
N ILE A 169 -12.16 -7.13 3.28
CA ILE A 169 -12.73 -6.32 2.19
C ILE A 169 -14.19 -5.95 2.49
N PHE A 170 -14.98 -6.89 3.01
CA PHE A 170 -16.35 -6.65 3.43
C PHE A 170 -16.43 -5.63 4.57
N ILE A 171 -15.56 -5.75 5.58
CA ILE A 171 -15.47 -4.77 6.67
C ILE A 171 -15.11 -3.38 6.13
N PHE A 172 -14.10 -3.27 5.25
CA PHE A 172 -13.74 -1.98 4.65
C PHE A 172 -14.85 -1.40 3.78
N PHE A 173 -15.58 -2.24 3.04
CA PHE A 173 -16.73 -1.80 2.26
C PHE A 173 -17.84 -1.27 3.17
N VAL A 174 -18.19 -2.01 4.23
CA VAL A 174 -19.20 -1.59 5.22
C VAL A 174 -18.79 -0.30 5.94
N LEU A 175 -17.52 -0.21 6.38
CA LEU A 175 -17.00 1.01 7.02
C LEU A 175 -16.97 2.19 6.05
N GLY A 176 -16.60 1.95 4.78
CA GLY A 176 -16.58 2.96 3.73
C GLY A 176 -17.98 3.49 3.42
N VAL A 177 -18.98 2.61 3.34
CA VAL A 177 -20.40 3.00 3.19
C VAL A 177 -20.88 3.77 4.40
N LEU A 178 -20.56 3.35 5.63
CA LEU A 178 -20.92 4.07 6.86
C LEU A 178 -20.29 5.46 6.92
N ILE A 179 -18.99 5.58 6.63
CA ILE A 179 -18.30 6.88 6.59
C ILE A 179 -18.89 7.77 5.50
N SER A 180 -19.20 7.20 4.32
CA SER A 180 -19.84 7.94 3.23
C SER A 180 -21.22 8.43 3.64
N LEU A 181 -22.02 7.63 4.34
CA LEU A 181 -23.33 8.05 4.87
C LEU A 181 -23.19 9.16 5.90
N VAL A 182 -22.21 9.07 6.80
CA VAL A 182 -21.91 10.10 7.82
C VAL A 182 -21.42 11.41 7.19
N GLN A 183 -20.61 11.35 6.13
CA GLN A 183 -20.18 12.53 5.39
C GLN A 183 -21.32 13.17 4.58
N TYR A 184 -22.19 12.35 3.97
CA TYR A 184 -23.26 12.86 3.10
C TYR A 184 -24.50 13.32 3.88
N SER A 185 -24.71 12.82 5.11
CA SER A 185 -25.84 13.20 5.96
C SER A 185 -25.70 14.56 6.66
N GLY A 186 -24.59 15.28 6.46
CA GLY A 186 -24.35 16.58 7.09
C GLY A 186 -24.08 16.53 8.60
N PHE A 187 -24.14 15.36 9.23
CA PHE A 187 -24.02 15.16 10.67
C PHE A 187 -22.66 15.60 11.24
N VAL A 188 -21.59 15.47 10.44
CA VAL A 188 -20.26 16.00 10.81
C VAL A 188 -20.26 17.53 10.86
N GLY A 189 -21.05 18.20 10.02
CA GLY A 189 -21.21 19.65 10.07
C GLY A 189 -21.99 20.15 11.29
N GLU A 190 -22.74 19.29 11.96
CA GLU A 190 -23.47 19.61 13.20
C GLU A 190 -22.65 19.38 14.47
N ILE A 191 -21.74 18.40 14.48
CA ILE A 191 -20.85 18.13 15.62
C ILE A 191 -19.75 19.19 15.75
N PHE A 192 -19.31 19.78 14.63
CA PHE A 192 -18.26 20.80 14.60
C PHE A 192 -18.80 22.25 14.52
N ARG A 193 -20.08 22.45 14.86
CA ARG A 193 -20.72 23.77 14.92
C ARG A 193 -20.77 24.32 16.35
#